data_AF-C5FU94-F1
#
_entry.id   AF-C5FU94-F1
#
_cell.length_a   1.000
_cell.length_b   1.000
_cell.length_c   1.000
_cell.angle_alpha   90.00
_cell.angle_beta   90.00
_cell.angle_gamma   90.00
#
_symmetry.space_group_name_H-M   'P 1'
#
loop_
_entity.id
_entity.type
_entity.pdbx_description
1 polymer ?
#
loop_
_entity_poly.entity_id
_entity_poly.type
_entity_poly.pdbx_seq_one_letter_code
_entity_poly.pdbx_strand_id
1 'polypeptide(L)'
;MAVLERVRLLARVSRPIGCLLVSSTYFLGIIHSGSYPELLPGILLALAFSFPLCIVLFGVNDVYDHDSDMLNPRKKDTWVDGARLQKADHQFVLSASKVASVLVLLLTLPAALRSPLVMGYMALTLLIAWTYSAPPLRLKERPVIDSFSNGIACWAAWACGYVCSGDKDLTHYSSDVLRNGLFIFFIGSAFHAMGAYTDQHTDADVGQKTIATALGSRLTLIFTTLCLMIGAVLVDPWSDIAICSVGISIIPLLLLVTCPTPSLQLAITRCFALSLVLGIPIWDLKTAYFIHRGWDPLRTW
;
A
#
# COMPACT_ATOMS: atom_id res chain seq x y z
N MET A 1 -5.48 -26.78 15.40
CA MET A 1 -4.94 -25.52 15.93
C MET A 1 -5.84 -24.98 17.01
N ALA A 2 -5.27 -24.61 18.15
CA ALA A 2 -5.96 -23.87 19.20
C ALA A 2 -6.34 -22.46 18.72
N VAL A 3 -7.35 -21.85 19.33
CA VAL A 3 -7.84 -20.49 18.94
C VAL A 3 -6.70 -19.47 18.96
N LEU A 4 -5.83 -19.52 19.96
CA LEU A 4 -4.68 -18.62 20.09
C LEU A 4 -3.67 -18.76 18.92
N GLU A 5 -3.47 -19.97 18.41
CA GLU A 5 -2.58 -20.22 17.26
C GLU A 5 -3.15 -19.61 15.98
N ARG A 6 -4.47 -19.74 15.78
CA ARG A 6 -5.18 -19.12 14.66
C ARG A 6 -5.11 -17.59 14.70
N VAL A 7 -5.26 -16.99 15.88
CA VAL A 7 -5.13 -15.54 16.06
C VAL A 7 -3.69 -15.09 15.77
N ARG A 8 -2.69 -15.80 16.31
CA ARG A 8 -1.27 -15.51 16.03
C ARG A 8 -0.94 -15.63 14.55
N LEU A 9 -1.51 -16.62 13.87
CA LEU A 9 -1.35 -16.81 12.44
C LEU A 9 -1.90 -15.59 11.67
N LEU A 10 -3.16 -15.19 11.94
CA LEU A 10 -3.75 -14.02 11.29
C LEU A 10 -2.98 -12.74 11.59
N ALA A 11 -2.46 -12.58 12.81
CA ALA A 11 -1.63 -11.44 13.19
C ALA A 11 -0.30 -11.37 12.42
N ARG A 12 0.30 -12.52 12.07
CA ARG A 12 1.51 -12.57 11.24
C ARG A 12 1.19 -12.30 9.77
N VAL A 13 0.14 -12.96 9.27
CA VAL A 13 -0.31 -12.83 7.88
C VAL A 13 -0.73 -11.40 7.56
N SER A 14 -1.36 -10.68 8.49
CA SER A 14 -1.78 -9.30 8.26
C SER A 14 -0.62 -8.31 8.14
N ARG A 15 0.63 -8.68 8.43
CA ARG A 15 1.81 -7.81 8.40
C ARG A 15 1.56 -6.43 9.04
N PRO A 16 1.41 -6.33 10.39
CA PRO A 16 0.95 -5.12 11.07
C PRO A 16 1.75 -3.84 10.75
N ILE A 17 3.05 -3.96 10.48
CA ILE A 17 3.88 -2.84 10.05
C ILE A 17 3.54 -2.42 8.61
N GLY A 18 3.33 -3.39 7.70
CA GLY A 18 2.88 -3.14 6.34
C GLY A 18 1.48 -2.50 6.29
N CYS A 19 0.62 -2.80 7.26
CA CYS A 19 -0.69 -2.15 7.39
C CYS A 19 -0.60 -0.64 7.55
N LEU A 20 0.46 -0.14 8.20
CA LEU A 20 0.61 1.29 8.43
C LEU A 20 0.61 2.06 7.12
N LEU A 21 1.21 1.52 6.05
CA LEU A 21 1.21 2.18 4.75
C LEU A 21 -0.22 2.37 4.22
N VAL A 22 -1.05 1.33 4.28
CA VAL A 22 -2.44 1.35 3.80
C VAL A 22 -3.31 2.29 4.64
N SER A 23 -3.14 2.27 5.96
CA SER A 23 -3.86 3.20 6.83
C SER A 23 -3.41 4.64 6.60
N SER A 24 -2.12 4.87 6.36
CA SER A 24 -1.57 6.22 6.17
C SER A 24 -2.01 6.84 4.84
N THR A 25 -2.11 6.06 3.75
CA THR A 25 -2.66 6.60 2.49
C THR A 25 -4.11 7.07 2.66
N TYR A 26 -4.91 6.36 3.46
CA TYR A 26 -6.23 6.82 3.86
C TYR A 26 -6.19 8.12 4.68
N PHE A 27 -5.34 8.22 5.70
CA PHE A 27 -5.24 9.45 6.51
C PHE A 27 -4.75 10.66 5.71
N LEU A 28 -3.81 10.48 4.78
CA LEU A 28 -3.40 11.51 3.83
C LEU A 28 -4.59 12.06 3.03
N GLY A 29 -5.55 11.21 2.67
CA GLY A 29 -6.80 11.62 2.04
C GLY A 29 -7.56 12.64 2.89
N ILE A 30 -7.75 12.32 4.17
CA ILE A 30 -8.43 13.20 5.14
C ILE A 30 -7.69 14.53 5.26
N ILE A 31 -6.36 14.48 5.41
CA ILE A 31 -5.52 15.68 5.53
C ILE A 31 -5.65 16.56 4.28
N HIS A 32 -5.54 15.97 3.08
CA HIS A 32 -5.63 16.70 1.82
C HIS A 32 -7.02 17.27 1.55
N SER A 33 -8.07 16.65 2.10
CA SER A 33 -9.44 17.16 1.97
C SER A 33 -9.66 18.45 2.77
N GLY A 34 -8.89 18.64 3.85
CA GLY A 34 -9.14 19.71 4.84
C GLY A 34 -10.51 19.59 5.53
N SER A 35 -11.15 18.41 5.48
CA SER A 35 -12.46 18.15 6.07
C SER A 35 -12.47 16.82 6.80
N TYR A 36 -12.90 16.83 8.05
CA TYR A 36 -12.76 15.70 8.94
C TYR A 36 -14.09 14.97 9.12
N PRO A 37 -14.11 13.62 9.06
CA PRO A 37 -15.33 12.87 9.31
C PRO A 37 -15.74 13.01 10.78
N GLU A 38 -17.02 12.79 11.05
CA GLU A 38 -17.49 12.61 12.42
C GLU A 38 -16.77 11.44 13.11
N LEU A 39 -16.68 11.53 14.43
CA LEU A 39 -15.86 10.63 15.24
C LEU A 39 -16.15 9.14 14.97
N LEU A 40 -17.43 8.73 15.04
CA LEU A 40 -17.79 7.32 14.90
C LEU A 40 -17.58 6.79 13.46
N PRO A 41 -18.11 7.44 12.39
CA PRO A 41 -17.80 7.05 11.02
C PRO A 41 -16.30 7.03 10.71
N GLY A 42 -15.55 8.03 11.20
CA GLY A 42 -14.11 8.12 11.03
C GLY A 42 -13.36 6.96 11.68
N ILE A 43 -13.67 6.63 12.94
CA ILE A 43 -13.05 5.50 13.65
C ILE A 43 -13.36 4.18 12.95
N LEU A 44 -14.61 3.94 12.54
CA LEU A 44 -15.00 2.70 11.88
C LEU A 44 -14.32 2.55 10.52
N LEU A 45 -14.21 3.63 9.74
CA LEU A 45 -13.50 3.61 8.46
C LEU A 45 -11.99 3.42 8.66
N ALA A 46 -11.38 4.05 9.66
CA ALA A 46 -9.98 3.81 10.02
C ALA A 46 -9.74 2.34 10.43
N LEU A 47 -10.67 1.75 11.19
CA LEU A 47 -10.63 0.33 11.53
C LEU A 47 -10.77 -0.55 10.27
N ALA A 48 -11.58 -0.16 9.29
CA ALA A 48 -11.69 -0.86 8.01
C ALA A 48 -10.33 -0.90 7.28
N PHE A 49 -9.61 0.23 7.22
CA PHE A 49 -8.27 0.35 6.63
C PHE A 49 -7.12 -0.20 7.48
N SER A 50 -7.41 -0.93 8.56
CA SER A 50 -6.42 -1.49 9.47
C SER A 50 -6.30 -3.01 9.32
N PHE A 51 -6.29 -3.73 10.43
CA PHE A 51 -6.13 -5.18 10.53
C PHE A 51 -7.06 -5.99 9.59
N PRO A 52 -8.38 -5.70 9.48
CA PRO A 52 -9.27 -6.49 8.63
C PRO A 52 -8.87 -6.44 7.15
N LEU A 53 -8.66 -5.25 6.59
CA LEU A 53 -8.26 -5.10 5.19
C LEU A 53 -6.88 -5.72 4.93
N CYS A 54 -5.95 -5.63 5.88
CA CYS A 54 -4.65 -6.28 5.75
C CYS A 54 -4.71 -7.80 5.68
N ILE A 55 -5.64 -8.45 6.40
CA ILE A 55 -5.87 -9.90 6.25
C ILE A 55 -6.30 -10.22 4.82
N VAL A 56 -7.06 -9.34 4.16
CA VAL A 56 -7.43 -9.53 2.76
C VAL A 56 -6.21 -9.34 1.86
N LEU A 57 -5.54 -8.19 1.94
CA LEU A 57 -4.40 -7.84 1.09
C LEU A 57 -3.27 -8.87 1.17
N PHE A 58 -2.81 -9.17 2.38
CA PHE A 58 -1.63 -10.03 2.58
C PHE A 58 -2.00 -11.50 2.74
N GLY A 59 -3.16 -11.82 3.32
CA GLY A 59 -3.56 -13.22 3.49
C GLY A 59 -3.96 -13.91 2.20
N VAL A 60 -4.66 -13.22 1.31
CA VAL A 60 -4.93 -13.74 -0.03
C VAL A 60 -3.60 -13.89 -0.79
N ASN A 61 -2.71 -12.90 -0.68
CA ASN A 61 -1.38 -12.96 -1.30
C ASN A 61 -0.56 -14.17 -0.83
N ASP A 62 -0.39 -14.36 0.49
CA ASP A 62 0.42 -15.45 1.07
C ASP A 62 -0.08 -16.84 0.62
N VAL A 63 -1.40 -17.04 0.49
CA VAL A 63 -1.98 -18.31 0.03
C VAL A 63 -1.62 -18.60 -1.43
N TYR A 64 -1.70 -17.57 -2.27
CA TYR A 64 -1.54 -17.68 -3.71
C TYR A 64 -0.08 -17.52 -4.19
N ASP A 65 0.82 -17.10 -3.30
CA ASP A 65 2.27 -16.99 -3.52
C ASP A 65 3.09 -18.01 -2.72
N HIS A 66 2.43 -19.00 -2.12
CA HIS A 66 3.04 -20.03 -1.27
C HIS A 66 4.34 -20.60 -1.84
N ASP A 67 4.36 -21.03 -3.11
CA ASP A 67 5.54 -21.68 -3.69
C ASP A 67 6.76 -20.74 -3.74
N SER A 68 6.58 -19.45 -4.10
CA SER A 68 7.66 -18.44 -4.08
C SER A 68 8.10 -18.12 -2.64
N ASP A 69 7.13 -17.93 -1.74
CA ASP A 69 7.37 -17.56 -0.34
C ASP A 69 8.11 -18.66 0.45
N MET A 70 7.90 -19.94 0.09
CA MET A 70 8.63 -21.06 0.68
C MET A 70 10.12 -21.05 0.29
N LEU A 71 10.46 -20.58 -0.91
CA LEU A 71 11.84 -20.42 -1.36
C LEU A 71 12.49 -19.17 -0.77
N ASN A 72 11.70 -18.13 -0.49
CA ASN A 72 12.24 -16.83 -0.09
C ASN A 72 12.94 -16.84 1.28
N PRO A 73 14.27 -16.54 1.35
CA PRO A 73 15.02 -16.53 2.60
C PRO A 73 14.53 -15.47 3.59
N ARG A 74 13.95 -14.35 3.13
CA ARG A 74 13.51 -13.25 4.01
C ARG A 74 12.22 -13.56 4.77
N LYS A 75 11.45 -14.56 4.32
CA LYS A 75 10.19 -15.01 4.93
C LYS A 75 10.37 -15.97 6.13
N LYS A 76 11.61 -16.22 6.57
CA LYS A 76 11.96 -17.16 7.65
C LYS A 76 11.79 -16.55 9.06
N ASP A 77 10.57 -16.15 9.41
CA ASP A 77 10.15 -15.81 10.80
C ASP A 77 10.23 -14.33 11.25
N THR A 78 10.33 -13.37 10.33
CA THR A 78 10.19 -11.94 10.71
C THR A 78 8.74 -11.46 10.57
N TRP A 79 8.24 -10.76 11.59
CA TRP A 79 6.90 -10.14 11.58
C TRP A 79 6.72 -9.07 10.48
N VAL A 80 7.83 -8.59 9.93
CA VAL A 80 7.88 -7.47 8.97
C VAL A 80 7.63 -7.93 7.53
N ASP A 81 8.17 -9.09 7.16
CA ASP A 81 8.18 -9.57 5.77
C ASP A 81 7.05 -10.57 5.46
N GLY A 82 6.33 -11.02 6.50
CA GLY A 82 5.31 -12.08 6.41
C GLY A 82 5.85 -13.44 6.85
N ALA A 83 4.96 -14.43 6.94
CA ALA A 83 5.30 -15.78 7.39
C ALA A 83 5.15 -16.79 6.25
N ARG A 84 5.96 -17.86 6.28
CA ARG A 84 5.78 -19.03 5.42
C ARG A 84 4.50 -19.75 5.79
N LEU A 85 3.42 -19.45 5.07
CA LEU A 85 2.11 -20.02 5.31
C LEU A 85 2.09 -21.49 4.90
N GLN A 86 1.64 -22.38 5.79
CA GLN A 86 1.53 -23.81 5.48
C GLN A 86 0.29 -24.09 4.63
N LYS A 87 0.36 -25.06 3.71
CA LYS A 87 -0.78 -25.45 2.85
C LYS A 87 -2.03 -25.84 3.66
N ALA A 88 -1.84 -26.44 4.84
CA ALA A 88 -2.93 -26.80 5.75
C ALA A 88 -3.75 -25.58 6.25
N ASP A 89 -3.15 -24.39 6.25
CA ASP A 89 -3.76 -23.17 6.76
C ASP A 89 -4.44 -22.34 5.66
N HIS A 90 -4.24 -22.67 4.38
CA HIS A 90 -4.74 -21.88 3.25
C HIS A 90 -6.25 -21.68 3.30
N GLN A 91 -7.02 -22.75 3.56
CA GLN A 91 -8.48 -22.66 3.65
C GLN A 91 -8.93 -21.75 4.80
N PHE A 92 -8.22 -21.81 5.93
CA PHE A 92 -8.53 -20.96 7.08
C PHE A 92 -8.25 -19.49 6.77
N VAL A 93 -7.09 -19.18 6.20
CA VAL A 93 -6.72 -17.80 5.83
C VAL A 93 -7.67 -17.25 4.77
N LEU A 94 -7.99 -18.00 3.71
CA LEU A 94 -8.96 -17.55 2.70
C LEU A 94 -10.36 -17.32 3.29
N SER A 95 -10.79 -18.16 4.24
CA SER A 95 -12.07 -17.97 4.92
C SER A 95 -12.05 -16.73 5.79
N ALA A 96 -10.95 -16.49 6.52
CA ALA A 96 -10.75 -15.27 7.30
C ALA A 96 -10.73 -14.02 6.40
N SER A 97 -10.08 -14.07 5.23
CA SER A 97 -10.07 -12.97 4.26
C SER A 97 -11.47 -12.69 3.68
N LYS A 98 -12.30 -13.72 3.45
CA LYS A 98 -13.71 -13.53 3.04
C LYS A 98 -14.53 -12.85 4.13
N VAL A 99 -14.43 -13.32 5.38
CA VAL A 99 -15.11 -12.71 6.52
C VAL A 99 -14.62 -11.27 6.74
N ALA A 100 -13.31 -11.04 6.63
CA ALA A 100 -12.71 -9.72 6.73
C ALA A 100 -13.19 -8.79 5.61
N SER A 101 -13.37 -9.28 4.37
CA SER A 101 -13.93 -8.48 3.27
C SER A 101 -15.34 -7.98 3.60
N VAL A 102 -16.20 -8.85 4.15
CA VAL A 102 -17.55 -8.46 4.58
C VAL A 102 -17.46 -7.47 5.75
N LEU A 103 -16.61 -7.73 6.74
CA LEU A 103 -16.42 -6.84 7.89
C LEU A 103 -15.95 -5.45 7.45
N VAL A 104 -15.01 -5.36 6.52
CA VAL A 104 -14.53 -4.08 5.95
C VAL A 104 -15.69 -3.30 5.34
N LEU A 105 -16.52 -3.95 4.51
CA LEU A 105 -17.70 -3.29 3.92
C LEU A 105 -18.68 -2.81 4.99
N LEU A 106 -18.93 -3.61 6.04
CA LEU A 106 -19.81 -3.23 7.15
C LEU A 106 -19.27 -2.04 7.93
N LEU A 107 -17.96 -2.01 8.21
CA LEU A 107 -17.29 -0.90 8.89
C LEU A 107 -17.31 0.38 8.04
N THR A 108 -17.34 0.26 6.71
CA THR A 108 -17.45 1.38 5.77
C THR A 108 -18.85 1.99 5.69
N LEU A 109 -19.91 1.24 6.03
CA LEU A 109 -21.30 1.71 5.86
C LEU A 109 -21.60 3.08 6.48
N PRO A 110 -21.21 3.40 7.72
CA PRO A 110 -21.54 4.69 8.33
C PRO A 110 -20.95 5.89 7.58
N ALA A 111 -19.72 5.75 7.07
CA ALA A 111 -19.10 6.78 6.22
C ALA A 111 -19.75 6.82 4.83
N ALA A 112 -20.14 5.67 4.27
CA ALA A 112 -20.83 5.59 2.98
C ALA A 112 -22.22 6.23 2.99
N LEU A 113 -22.91 6.25 4.14
CA LEU A 113 -24.18 6.97 4.29
C LEU A 113 -24.01 8.49 4.20
N ARG A 114 -22.80 9.01 4.47
CA ARG A 114 -22.45 10.43 4.30
C ARG A 114 -21.96 10.73 2.89
N SER A 115 -21.10 9.85 2.37
CA SER A 115 -20.54 9.95 1.02
C SER A 115 -20.61 8.58 0.34
N PRO A 116 -21.59 8.34 -0.55
CA PRO A 116 -21.73 7.05 -1.24
C PRO A 116 -20.48 6.62 -2.01
N LEU A 117 -19.65 7.58 -2.43
CA LEU A 117 -18.37 7.34 -3.11
C LEU A 117 -17.40 6.52 -2.25
N VAL A 118 -17.43 6.65 -0.93
CA VAL A 118 -16.58 5.87 0.00
C VAL A 118 -16.77 4.37 -0.21
N MET A 119 -18.01 3.91 -0.39
CA MET A 119 -18.28 2.49 -0.65
C MET A 119 -17.69 2.05 -1.99
N GLY A 120 -17.78 2.90 -3.02
CA GLY A 120 -17.21 2.62 -4.34
C GLY A 120 -15.68 2.46 -4.30
N TYR A 121 -14.99 3.37 -3.62
CA TYR A 121 -13.54 3.29 -3.46
C TYR A 121 -13.10 2.12 -2.57
N MET A 122 -13.81 1.83 -1.48
CA MET A 122 -13.53 0.65 -0.65
C MET A 122 -13.76 -0.66 -1.43
N ALA A 123 -14.84 -0.73 -2.21
CA ALA A 123 -15.10 -1.87 -3.08
C ALA A 123 -14.00 -2.04 -4.13
N LEU A 124 -13.48 -0.95 -4.69
CA LEU A 124 -12.33 -0.96 -5.60
C LEU A 124 -11.06 -1.47 -4.90
N THR A 125 -10.77 -1.00 -3.68
CA THR A 125 -9.64 -1.50 -2.87
C THR A 125 -9.74 -3.00 -2.64
N LEU A 126 -10.91 -3.51 -2.22
CA LEU A 126 -11.13 -4.94 -2.03
C LEU A 126 -11.06 -5.73 -3.34
N LEU A 127 -11.60 -5.19 -4.43
CA LEU A 127 -11.52 -5.79 -5.76
C LEU A 127 -10.07 -5.98 -6.18
N ILE A 128 -9.23 -4.95 -6.02
CA ILE A 128 -7.81 -5.04 -6.32
C ILE A 128 -7.12 -6.05 -5.38
N ALA A 129 -7.41 -6.02 -4.07
CA ALA A 129 -6.84 -6.94 -3.10
C ALA A 129 -7.04 -8.41 -3.51
N TRP A 130 -8.25 -8.76 -3.97
CA TRP A 130 -8.56 -10.11 -4.44
C TRP A 130 -7.97 -10.39 -5.82
N THR A 131 -8.23 -9.53 -6.81
CA THR A 131 -7.87 -9.79 -8.21
C THR A 131 -6.37 -9.68 -8.50
N TYR A 132 -5.63 -8.99 -7.63
CA TYR A 132 -4.17 -8.93 -7.71
C TYR A 132 -3.53 -10.32 -7.51
N SER A 133 -3.96 -11.08 -6.51
CA SER A 133 -3.35 -12.38 -6.17
C SER A 133 -4.16 -13.60 -6.63
N ALA A 134 -5.49 -13.54 -6.58
CA ALA A 134 -6.35 -14.68 -6.90
C ALA A 134 -6.64 -14.80 -8.41
N PRO A 135 -6.75 -16.04 -8.94
CA PRO A 135 -7.25 -16.27 -10.29
C PRO A 135 -8.74 -15.85 -10.42
N PRO A 136 -9.22 -15.56 -11.65
CA PRO A 136 -8.52 -15.72 -12.94
C PRO A 136 -7.69 -14.50 -13.36
N LEU A 137 -7.87 -13.33 -12.73
CA LEU A 137 -7.21 -12.10 -13.19
C LEU A 137 -5.73 -12.08 -12.83
N ARG A 138 -5.41 -12.41 -11.57
CA ARG A 138 -4.05 -12.49 -10.98
C ARG A 138 -3.14 -11.38 -11.52
N LEU A 139 -3.48 -10.13 -11.23
CA LEU A 139 -2.77 -8.95 -11.76
C LEU A 139 -1.28 -8.94 -11.42
N LYS A 140 -0.86 -9.63 -10.34
CA LYS A 140 0.56 -9.85 -10.01
C LYS A 140 1.37 -10.44 -11.17
N GLU A 141 0.75 -11.28 -12.01
CA GLU A 141 1.41 -11.92 -13.15
C GLU A 141 1.25 -11.15 -14.48
N ARG A 142 0.88 -9.87 -14.39
CA ARG A 142 0.76 -8.97 -15.53
C ARG A 142 1.80 -7.85 -15.37
N PRO A 143 2.97 -7.94 -16.01
CA PRO A 143 4.05 -6.96 -15.85
C PRO A 143 3.55 -5.52 -16.07
N VAL A 144 4.03 -4.58 -15.25
CA VAL A 144 3.60 -3.17 -15.18
C VAL A 144 2.22 -2.98 -14.58
N ILE A 145 1.24 -3.79 -14.99
CA ILE A 145 -0.12 -3.79 -14.42
C ILE A 145 -0.09 -4.22 -12.94
N ASP A 146 0.79 -5.14 -12.57
CA ASP A 146 1.06 -5.54 -11.19
C ASP A 146 1.35 -4.31 -10.31
N SER A 147 2.23 -3.43 -10.77
CA SER A 147 2.65 -2.23 -10.05
C SER A 147 1.59 -1.14 -10.08
N PHE A 148 1.02 -0.85 -11.25
CA PHE A 148 -0.05 0.15 -11.34
C PHE A 148 -1.32 -0.25 -10.59
N SER A 149 -1.66 -1.55 -10.51
CA SER A 149 -2.80 -1.99 -9.71
C SER A 149 -2.63 -1.65 -8.22
N ASN A 150 -1.40 -1.76 -7.69
CA ASN A 150 -1.09 -1.33 -6.33
C ASN A 150 -1.11 0.20 -6.19
N GLY A 151 -0.67 0.94 -7.21
CA GLY A 151 -0.89 2.39 -7.31
C GLY A 151 -2.37 2.77 -7.21
N ILE A 152 -3.25 2.06 -7.93
CA ILE A 152 -4.71 2.27 -7.87
C ILE A 152 -5.25 1.95 -6.47
N ALA A 153 -4.76 0.89 -5.81
CA ALA A 153 -5.17 0.57 -4.44
C ALA A 153 -4.78 1.69 -3.44
N CYS A 154 -3.57 2.23 -3.54
CA CYS A 154 -3.14 3.39 -2.75
C CYS A 154 -4.00 4.63 -3.04
N TRP A 155 -4.26 4.90 -4.32
CA TRP A 155 -5.13 5.99 -4.74
C TRP A 155 -6.56 5.84 -4.22
N ALA A 156 -7.13 4.63 -4.26
CA ALA A 156 -8.48 4.36 -3.79
C ALA A 156 -8.59 4.50 -2.26
N ALA A 157 -7.56 4.10 -1.51
CA ALA A 157 -7.48 4.33 -0.07
C ALA A 157 -7.43 5.84 0.26
N TRP A 158 -6.59 6.60 -0.46
CA TRP A 158 -6.53 8.05 -0.36
C TRP A 158 -7.87 8.71 -0.72
N ALA A 159 -8.49 8.28 -1.81
CA ALA A 159 -9.79 8.77 -2.26
C ALA A 159 -10.87 8.55 -1.20
N CYS A 160 -10.90 7.38 -0.54
CA CYS A 160 -11.79 7.13 0.59
C CYS A 160 -11.61 8.17 1.69
N GLY A 161 -10.36 8.45 2.09
CA GLY A 161 -10.07 9.47 3.10
C GLY A 161 -10.49 10.86 2.66
N TYR A 162 -10.28 11.19 1.39
CA TYR A 162 -10.59 12.50 0.84
C TYR A 162 -12.08 12.83 0.89
N VAL A 163 -12.94 11.85 0.56
CA VAL A 163 -14.40 12.07 0.47
C VAL A 163 -15.16 11.69 1.75
N CYS A 164 -14.49 11.13 2.77
CA CYS A 164 -15.19 10.50 3.91
C CYS A 164 -15.98 11.45 4.81
N SER A 165 -15.70 12.75 4.77
CA SER A 165 -16.47 13.77 5.50
C SER A 165 -17.86 14.01 4.92
N GLY A 166 -18.06 13.74 3.62
CA GLY A 166 -19.31 14.04 2.90
C GLY A 166 -19.32 15.42 2.24
N ASP A 167 -18.44 16.33 2.65
CA ASP A 167 -18.40 17.72 2.16
C ASP A 167 -17.46 17.92 0.96
N LYS A 168 -16.76 16.86 0.56
CA LYS A 168 -15.74 16.86 -0.50
C LYS A 168 -16.05 15.79 -1.53
N ASP A 169 -15.83 16.14 -2.79
CA ASP A 169 -15.98 15.25 -3.93
C ASP A 169 -14.76 15.41 -4.87
N LEU A 170 -14.40 14.33 -5.53
CA LEU A 170 -13.39 14.29 -6.60
C LEU A 170 -13.96 14.76 -7.95
N THR A 171 -15.28 14.92 -8.11
CA THR A 171 -15.91 15.39 -9.37
C THR A 171 -15.59 16.86 -9.68
N HIS A 172 -15.36 17.68 -8.65
CA HIS A 172 -14.89 19.05 -8.80
C HIS A 172 -13.36 19.04 -8.85
N TYR A 173 -12.81 18.69 -10.01
CA TYR A 173 -11.36 18.59 -10.27
C TYR A 173 -10.68 19.95 -10.08
N SER A 174 -10.33 20.32 -8.85
CA SER A 174 -9.26 21.28 -8.66
C SER A 174 -7.96 20.65 -9.15
N SER A 175 -7.04 21.47 -9.65
CA SER A 175 -5.70 21.01 -10.07
C SER A 175 -5.01 20.19 -8.98
N ASP A 176 -5.27 20.54 -7.71
CA ASP A 176 -4.54 20.02 -6.56
C ASP A 176 -5.05 18.63 -6.18
N VAL A 177 -6.35 18.37 -6.29
CA VAL A 177 -6.93 17.03 -6.06
C VAL A 177 -6.38 16.02 -7.05
N LEU A 178 -6.34 16.39 -8.33
CA LEU A 178 -5.80 15.52 -9.38
C LEU A 178 -4.30 15.25 -9.15
N ARG A 179 -3.53 16.28 -8.85
CA ARG A 179 -2.09 16.19 -8.56
C ARG A 179 -1.81 15.28 -7.37
N ASN A 180 -2.52 15.49 -6.25
CA ASN A 180 -2.37 14.67 -5.05
C ASN A 180 -2.75 13.21 -5.30
N GLY A 181 -3.86 12.96 -6.00
CA GLY A 181 -4.24 11.60 -6.37
C GLY A 181 -3.18 10.91 -7.24
N LEU A 182 -2.70 11.59 -8.29
CA LEU A 182 -1.65 11.04 -9.16
C LEU A 182 -0.34 10.82 -8.40
N PHE A 183 0.03 11.72 -7.49
CA PHE A 183 1.18 11.55 -6.61
C PHE A 183 1.08 10.23 -5.82
N ILE A 184 -0.04 10.00 -5.12
CA ILE A 184 -0.27 8.76 -4.35
C ILE A 184 -0.23 7.52 -5.26
N PHE A 185 -0.82 7.59 -6.45
CA PHE A 185 -0.78 6.50 -7.43
C PHE A 185 0.65 6.13 -7.83
N PHE A 186 1.50 7.12 -8.16
CA PHE A 186 2.87 6.85 -8.61
C PHE A 186 3.77 6.38 -7.46
N ILE A 187 3.63 6.94 -6.26
CA ILE A 187 4.37 6.45 -5.08
C ILE A 187 3.98 5.01 -4.74
N GLY A 188 2.68 4.68 -4.77
CA GLY A 188 2.20 3.31 -4.55
C GLY A 188 2.74 2.33 -5.60
N SER A 189 2.79 2.75 -6.87
CA SER A 189 3.34 1.96 -7.96
C SER A 189 4.84 1.71 -7.82
N ALA A 190 5.59 2.75 -7.41
CA ALA A 190 7.02 2.64 -7.13
C ALA A 190 7.31 1.71 -5.95
N PHE A 191 6.55 1.83 -4.87
CA PHE A 191 6.69 0.97 -3.69
C PHE A 191 6.49 -0.51 -4.05
N HIS A 192 5.46 -0.81 -4.83
CA HIS A 192 5.23 -2.17 -5.32
C HIS A 192 6.37 -2.68 -6.21
N ALA A 193 6.78 -1.90 -7.22
CA ALA A 193 7.83 -2.31 -8.15
C ALA A 193 9.16 -2.59 -7.42
N MET A 194 9.45 -1.83 -6.36
CA MET A 194 10.59 -2.07 -5.49
C MET A 194 10.50 -3.39 -4.71
N GLY A 195 9.29 -3.73 -4.24
CA GLY A 195 8.99 -5.05 -3.65
C GLY A 195 9.25 -6.18 -4.64
N ALA A 196 8.71 -6.08 -5.86
CA ALA A 196 8.89 -7.07 -6.92
C ALA A 196 10.37 -7.24 -7.30
N TYR A 197 11.16 -6.16 -7.34
CA TYR A 197 12.61 -6.21 -7.55
C TYR A 197 13.32 -7.03 -6.47
N THR A 198 12.88 -6.96 -5.22
CA THR A 198 13.48 -7.73 -4.10
C THR A 198 13.19 -9.22 -4.23
N ASP A 199 12.00 -9.57 -4.72
CA ASP A 199 11.55 -10.96 -4.84
C ASP A 199 11.83 -11.57 -6.22
N GLN A 200 12.51 -10.85 -7.11
CA GLN A 200 12.69 -11.24 -8.51
C GLN A 200 13.23 -12.67 -8.70
N HIS A 201 14.25 -13.06 -7.94
CA HIS A 201 14.85 -14.38 -8.09
C HIS A 201 13.89 -15.49 -7.66
N THR A 202 13.26 -15.35 -6.49
CA THR A 202 12.34 -16.35 -5.96
C THR A 202 11.07 -16.45 -6.79
N ASP A 203 10.57 -15.33 -7.31
CA ASP A 203 9.43 -15.30 -8.22
C ASP A 203 9.78 -15.95 -9.57
N ALA A 204 10.99 -15.73 -10.09
CA ALA A 204 11.45 -16.36 -11.32
C ALA A 204 11.60 -17.88 -11.20
N ASP A 205 12.10 -18.36 -10.05
CA ASP A 205 12.31 -19.79 -9.78
C ASP A 205 11.01 -20.61 -9.84
N VAL A 206 9.86 -19.99 -9.53
CA VAL A 206 8.53 -20.62 -9.64
C VAL A 206 7.75 -20.18 -10.88
N GLY A 207 8.37 -19.43 -11.78
CA GLY A 207 7.78 -18.98 -13.05
C GLY A 207 6.74 -17.87 -12.95
N GLN A 208 6.67 -17.13 -11.84
CA GLN A 208 5.79 -15.96 -11.70
C GLN A 208 6.23 -14.82 -12.63
N LYS A 209 5.27 -14.19 -13.31
CA LYS A 209 5.50 -13.12 -14.31
C LYS A 209 5.23 -11.71 -13.78
N THR A 210 6.07 -11.23 -12.87
CA THR A 210 6.00 -9.85 -12.34
C THR A 210 6.73 -8.87 -13.27
N ILE A 211 6.63 -7.57 -13.00
CA ILE A 211 7.46 -6.55 -13.67
C ILE A 211 8.97 -6.88 -13.57
N ALA A 212 9.40 -7.41 -12.42
CA ALA A 212 10.79 -7.71 -12.16
C ALA A 212 11.28 -8.96 -12.89
N THR A 213 10.47 -10.02 -12.96
CA THR A 213 10.87 -11.24 -13.67
C THR A 213 10.75 -11.08 -15.19
N ALA A 214 9.80 -10.28 -15.68
CA ALA A 214 9.56 -10.09 -17.10
C ALA A 214 10.48 -9.02 -17.73
N LEU A 215 10.69 -7.88 -17.07
CA LEU A 215 11.53 -6.78 -17.59
C LEU A 215 12.96 -6.81 -17.04
N GLY A 216 13.19 -7.58 -15.97
CA GLY A 216 14.45 -7.64 -15.27
C GLY A 216 14.66 -6.49 -14.27
N SER A 217 15.70 -6.66 -13.46
CA SER A 217 16.10 -5.76 -12.37
C SER A 217 16.24 -4.30 -12.82
N ARG A 218 16.97 -4.09 -13.92
CA ARG A 218 17.35 -2.75 -14.39
C ARG A 218 16.14 -1.94 -14.82
N LEU A 219 15.26 -2.51 -15.66
CA LEU A 219 14.06 -1.81 -16.12
C LEU A 219 13.07 -1.58 -14.98
N THR A 220 13.01 -2.50 -14.00
CA THR A 220 12.17 -2.33 -12.80
C THR A 220 12.64 -1.15 -11.96
N LEU A 221 13.95 -1.02 -11.70
CA LEU A 221 14.49 0.11 -10.95
C LEU A 221 14.35 1.45 -11.72
N ILE A 222 14.48 1.44 -13.05
CA ILE A 222 14.17 2.61 -13.88
C ILE A 222 12.70 3.00 -13.73
N PHE A 223 11.79 2.03 -13.84
CA PHE A 223 10.35 2.25 -13.64
C PHE A 223 10.05 2.85 -12.26
N THR A 224 10.62 2.26 -11.20
CA THR A 224 10.50 2.77 -9.83
C THR A 224 10.98 4.22 -9.73
N THR A 225 12.15 4.52 -10.29
CA THR A 225 12.72 5.87 -10.29
C THR A 225 11.83 6.86 -11.03
N LEU A 226 11.35 6.50 -12.23
CA LEU A 226 10.47 7.36 -13.02
C LEU A 226 9.16 7.65 -12.27
N CYS A 227 8.55 6.64 -11.63
CA CYS A 227 7.35 6.85 -10.83
C CYS A 227 7.60 7.85 -9.67
N LEU A 228 8.70 7.70 -8.94
CA LEU A 228 9.06 8.63 -7.85
C LEU A 228 9.32 10.06 -8.38
N MET A 229 10.00 10.19 -9.52
CA MET A 229 10.29 11.50 -10.12
C MET A 229 9.02 12.18 -10.65
N ILE A 230 8.12 11.42 -11.29
CA ILE A 230 6.81 11.94 -11.70
C ILE A 230 6.02 12.38 -10.47
N GLY A 231 6.01 11.57 -9.40
CA GLY A 231 5.40 11.94 -8.12
C GLY A 231 5.95 13.27 -7.58
N ALA A 232 7.27 13.43 -7.54
CA ALA A 232 7.90 14.65 -7.03
C ALA A 232 7.51 15.92 -7.80
N VAL A 233 7.27 15.83 -9.12
CA VAL A 233 6.86 16.97 -9.96
C VAL A 233 5.37 17.32 -9.78
N LEU A 234 4.56 16.41 -9.23
CA LEU A 234 3.13 16.62 -9.03
C LEU A 234 2.79 17.44 -7.77
N VAL A 235 3.75 17.64 -6.86
CA VAL A 235 3.58 18.40 -5.62
C VAL A 235 4.54 19.61 -5.61
N ASP A 236 4.37 20.60 -4.72
CA ASP A 236 5.29 21.73 -4.60
C ASP A 236 6.72 21.21 -4.40
N PRO A 237 7.68 21.57 -5.28
CA PRO A 237 9.07 21.14 -5.21
C PRO A 237 9.77 21.45 -3.87
N TRP A 238 9.29 22.44 -3.13
CA TRP A 238 9.80 22.89 -1.84
C TRP A 238 9.03 22.30 -0.66
N SER A 239 7.97 21.54 -0.91
CA SER A 239 7.31 20.76 0.14
C SER A 239 8.26 19.68 0.67
N ASP A 240 8.16 19.39 1.97
CA ASP A 240 8.90 18.30 2.59
C ASP A 240 8.65 16.96 1.86
N ILE A 241 7.47 16.78 1.26
CA ILE A 241 7.09 15.58 0.49
C ILE A 241 7.84 15.48 -0.83
N ALA A 242 7.98 16.57 -1.59
CA ALA A 242 8.80 16.59 -2.79
C ALA A 242 10.25 16.21 -2.46
N ILE A 243 10.82 16.86 -1.43
CA ILE A 243 12.20 16.64 -0.99
C ILE A 243 12.39 15.18 -0.56
N CYS A 244 11.46 14.63 0.23
CA CYS A 244 11.50 13.21 0.61
C CYS A 244 11.35 12.28 -0.60
N SER A 245 10.48 12.59 -1.56
CA SER A 245 10.28 11.77 -2.76
C SER A 245 11.53 11.73 -3.66
N VAL A 246 12.19 12.88 -3.84
CA VAL A 246 13.48 12.98 -4.52
C VAL A 246 14.59 12.26 -3.73
N GLY A 247 14.64 12.44 -2.41
CA GLY A 247 15.61 11.75 -1.56
C GLY A 247 15.46 10.22 -1.61
N ILE A 248 14.22 9.73 -1.62
CA ILE A 248 13.89 8.31 -1.73
C ILE A 248 14.23 7.78 -3.14
N SER A 249 14.10 8.57 -4.20
CA SER A 249 14.45 8.17 -5.58
C SER A 249 15.95 7.98 -5.81
N ILE A 250 16.80 8.56 -4.95
CA ILE A 250 18.25 8.30 -4.95
C ILE A 250 18.53 6.82 -4.65
N ILE A 251 17.69 6.14 -3.86
CA ILE A 251 17.92 4.75 -3.48
C ILE A 251 17.88 3.78 -4.69
N PRO A 252 16.81 3.72 -5.52
CA PRO A 252 16.81 2.87 -6.72
C PRO A 252 17.89 3.30 -7.73
N LEU A 253 18.24 4.59 -7.80
CA LEU A 253 19.37 5.07 -8.61
C LEU A 253 20.71 4.52 -8.12
N LEU A 254 20.96 4.51 -6.81
CA LEU A 254 22.16 3.92 -6.23
C LEU A 254 22.23 2.41 -6.51
N LEU A 255 21.11 1.69 -6.43
CA LEU A 255 21.05 0.27 -6.76
C LEU A 255 21.34 0.00 -8.24
N LEU A 256 20.86 0.87 -9.14
CA LEU A 256 21.18 0.80 -10.58
C LEU A 256 22.68 0.94 -10.87
N VAL A 257 23.37 1.78 -10.10
CA VAL A 257 24.78 2.11 -10.34
C VAL A 257 25.73 1.15 -9.62
N THR A 258 25.40 0.72 -8.41
CA THR A 258 26.35 0.01 -7.53
C THR A 258 26.30 -1.51 -7.64
N CYS A 259 25.27 -2.10 -8.26
CA CYS A 259 25.07 -3.56 -8.37
C CYS A 259 25.50 -4.34 -7.10
N PRO A 260 24.92 -4.00 -5.93
CA PRO A 260 25.42 -4.51 -4.66
C PRO A 260 25.13 -6.00 -4.47
N THR A 261 25.80 -6.63 -3.50
CA THR A 261 25.52 -8.03 -3.14
C THR A 261 24.05 -8.21 -2.69
N PRO A 262 23.45 -9.42 -2.83
CA PRO A 262 22.05 -9.65 -2.47
C PRO A 262 21.66 -9.21 -1.05
N SER A 263 22.57 -9.40 -0.09
CA SER A 263 22.37 -8.97 1.31
C SER A 263 22.28 -7.44 1.45
N LEU A 264 23.11 -6.72 0.70
CA LEU A 264 23.11 -5.26 0.69
C LEU A 264 21.92 -4.70 -0.09
N GLN A 265 21.52 -5.34 -1.19
CA GLN A 265 20.27 -5.03 -1.92
C GLN A 265 19.04 -5.14 -1.02
N LEU A 266 18.93 -6.21 -0.23
CA LEU A 266 17.85 -6.40 0.73
C LEU A 266 17.87 -5.32 1.83
N ALA A 267 19.04 -4.99 2.37
CA ALA A 267 19.19 -3.95 3.39
C ALA A 267 18.76 -2.57 2.85
N ILE A 268 19.22 -2.20 1.65
CA ILE A 268 18.86 -0.94 1.00
C ILE A 268 17.35 -0.88 0.69
N THR A 269 16.76 -1.97 0.21
CA THR A 269 15.32 -2.02 -0.09
C THR A 269 14.48 -1.94 1.19
N ARG A 270 14.95 -2.52 2.30
CA ARG A 270 14.32 -2.32 3.61
C ARG A 270 14.40 -0.88 4.08
N CYS A 271 15.53 -0.20 3.90
CA CYS A 271 15.62 1.23 4.20
C CYS A 271 14.61 2.03 3.38
N PHE A 272 14.52 1.79 2.07
CA PHE A 272 13.50 2.40 1.21
C PHE A 272 12.07 2.15 1.73
N ALA A 273 11.75 0.90 2.06
CA ALA A 273 10.43 0.52 2.53
C ALA A 273 10.11 1.17 3.89
N LEU A 274 11.06 1.18 4.83
CA LEU A 274 10.92 1.82 6.13
C LEU A 274 10.79 3.35 6.00
N SER A 275 11.50 3.98 5.06
CA SER A 275 11.35 5.42 4.80
C SER A 275 9.92 5.77 4.36
N LEU A 276 9.27 4.93 3.57
CA LEU A 276 7.87 5.14 3.18
C LEU A 276 6.88 4.72 4.28
N VAL A 277 7.09 3.57 4.89
CA VAL A 277 6.20 3.02 5.93
C VAL A 277 6.24 3.84 7.23
N LEU A 278 7.38 4.43 7.60
CA LEU A 278 7.52 5.29 8.79
C LEU A 278 7.44 6.77 8.44
N GLY A 279 7.95 7.17 7.28
CA GLY A 279 7.95 8.58 6.88
C GLY A 279 6.54 9.12 6.70
N ILE A 280 5.61 8.33 6.12
CA ILE A 280 4.22 8.78 5.93
C ILE A 280 3.49 8.92 7.28
N PRO A 281 3.49 7.95 8.21
CA PRO A 281 2.90 8.18 9.54
C PRO A 281 3.52 9.33 10.33
N ILE A 282 4.85 9.48 10.28
CA ILE A 282 5.54 10.60 10.96
C ILE A 282 5.08 11.93 10.36
N TRP A 283 4.93 11.98 9.03
CA TRP A 283 4.39 13.12 8.33
C TRP A 283 2.95 13.43 8.73
N ASP A 284 2.07 12.42 8.76
CA ASP A 284 0.67 12.58 9.15
C ASP A 284 0.56 13.15 10.57
N LEU A 285 1.37 12.63 11.51
CA LEU A 285 1.42 13.11 12.89
C LEU A 285 1.96 14.54 13.00
N LYS A 286 3.04 14.87 12.26
CA LYS A 286 3.60 16.22 12.18
C LYS A 286 2.56 17.21 11.65
N THR A 287 1.92 16.85 10.54
CA THR A 287 0.91 17.67 9.86
C THR A 287 -0.30 17.89 10.76
N ALA A 288 -0.83 16.83 11.38
CA ALA A 288 -1.93 16.93 12.32
C ALA A 288 -1.60 17.85 13.51
N TYR A 289 -0.37 17.77 14.04
CA TYR A 289 0.09 18.66 15.11
C TYR A 289 0.12 20.13 14.68
N PHE A 290 0.62 20.45 13.49
CA PHE A 290 0.66 21.83 13.01
C PHE A 290 -0.74 22.38 12.67
N ILE A 291 -1.62 21.57 12.08
CA ILE A 291 -3.02 21.95 11.86
C ILE A 291 -3.69 22.31 13.19
N HIS A 292 -3.48 21.50 14.24
CA HIS A 292 -3.99 21.80 15.58
C HIS A 292 -3.46 23.15 16.13
N ARG A 293 -2.28 23.61 15.69
CA ARG A 293 -1.69 24.90 16.06
C ARG A 293 -2.17 26.07 15.17
N GLY A 294 -3.15 25.86 14.29
CA GLY A 294 -3.70 26.90 13.41
C GLY A 294 -2.94 27.07 12.09
N TRP A 295 -2.08 26.12 11.72
CA TRP A 295 -1.42 26.10 10.42
C TRP A 295 -2.41 25.66 9.32
N ASP A 296 -2.42 26.36 8.20
CA ASP A 296 -3.24 26.02 7.03
C ASP A 296 -2.44 25.08 6.11
N PRO A 297 -2.78 23.78 6.08
CA PRO A 297 -2.01 22.80 5.33
C PRO A 297 -2.15 23.03 3.83
N LEU A 298 -3.15 23.77 3.32
CA LEU A 298 -3.37 23.98 1.89
C LEU A 298 -2.45 25.05 1.26
N ARG A 299 -1.63 25.74 2.04
CA ARG A 299 -0.81 26.88 1.56
C ARG A 299 0.66 26.55 1.24
N THR A 300 1.09 25.31 1.42
CA THR A 300 2.50 24.91 1.30
C THR A 300 2.70 23.56 0.59
N TRP A 301 1.74 23.18 -0.26
CA TRP A 301 1.85 22.05 -1.19
C TRP A 301 1.80 22.50 -2.63
#